data_AF-A0A945K618-F1
#
_entry.id   AF-A0A945K618-F1
#
_cell.length_a   1.000
_cell.length_b   1.000
_cell.length_c   1.000
_cell.angle_alpha   90.00
_cell.angle_beta   90.00
_cell.angle_gamma   90.00
#
_symmetry.space_group_name_H-M   'P 1'
#
loop_
_entity.id
_entity.type
_entity.pdbx_description
1 polymer ?
#
loop_
_entity_poly.entity_id
_entity_poly.type
_entity_poly.pdbx_seq_one_letter_code
_entity_poly.pdbx_strand_id
1 'polypeptide(L)'
;MLFNLLVYSLFFFNFPITNPELIIGKERVNPGIVFIFEGAIKDQIIPNALHLDEEETNVHIEARVNWDNKDIPRGTPAGGFIPYLNITATVTNESSGFKTFVDLKPHINLVDNLHYARNISLPGSINDLYSVQFNIIQPTKVDLALHRDWLNEFGEQFISNQIFNYNSINFKEIAQASRD
;
A
#
# COMPACT_ATOMS: atom_id res chain seq x y z
N MET A 1 43.57 45.89 18.94
CA MET A 1 42.31 45.61 18.22
C MET A 1 42.59 44.48 17.25
N LEU A 2 42.15 43.26 17.56
CA LEU A 2 42.15 42.12 16.65
C LEU A 2 40.70 41.69 16.49
N PHE A 3 40.13 41.97 15.32
CA PHE A 3 38.79 41.53 14.94
C PHE A 3 38.86 40.03 14.63
N ASN A 4 38.29 39.19 15.49
CA ASN A 4 38.02 37.80 15.16
C ASN A 4 36.78 37.76 14.27
N LEU A 5 36.98 37.46 12.98
CA LEU A 5 35.90 37.20 12.04
C LEU A 5 35.37 35.79 12.29
N LEU A 6 34.25 35.66 13.01
CA LEU A 6 33.56 34.38 13.17
C LEU A 6 32.83 34.06 11.86
N VAL A 7 33.36 33.10 11.10
CA VAL A 7 32.66 32.55 9.93
C VAL A 7 31.67 31.49 10.42
N TYR A 8 30.39 31.83 10.46
CA TYR A 8 29.33 30.85 10.67
C TYR A 8 29.14 30.03 9.39
N SER A 9 29.60 28.77 9.42
CA SER A 9 29.23 27.78 8.42
C SER A 9 27.74 27.45 8.57
N LEU A 10 26.93 27.87 7.60
CA LEU A 10 25.56 27.41 7.43
C LEU A 10 25.61 25.95 6.97
N PHE A 11 25.49 25.02 7.91
CA PHE A 11 25.19 23.63 7.59
C PHE A 11 23.76 23.56 7.05
N PHE A 12 23.63 23.43 5.73
CA PHE A 12 22.37 23.04 5.10
C PHE A 12 22.12 21.58 5.47
N PHE A 13 21.22 21.34 6.43
CA PHE A 13 20.66 20.01 6.67
C PHE A 13 19.78 19.65 5.46
N ASN A 14 20.28 18.78 4.58
CA ASN A 14 19.43 18.07 3.63
C ASN A 14 18.56 17.11 4.42
N PHE A 15 17.34 17.54 4.76
CA PHE A 15 16.33 16.61 5.22
C PHE A 15 16.00 15.68 4.05
N PRO A 16 16.04 14.34 4.23
CA PRO A 16 15.55 13.44 3.19
C PRO A 16 14.10 13.80 2.91
N ILE A 17 13.79 14.12 1.65
CA ILE A 17 12.43 14.29 1.18
C ILE A 17 11.77 12.92 1.32
N THR A 18 10.92 12.77 2.34
CA THR A 18 10.05 11.61 2.43
C THR A 18 8.97 11.79 1.39
N ASN A 19 8.88 10.88 0.42
CA ASN A 19 7.79 10.87 -0.54
C ASN A 19 6.46 10.79 0.22
N PRO A 20 5.47 11.62 -0.11
CA PRO A 20 4.21 11.61 0.61
C PRO A 20 3.47 10.29 0.34
N GLU A 21 3.09 9.60 1.41
CA GLU A 21 2.17 8.47 1.40
C GLU A 21 0.90 8.87 2.15
N LEU A 22 -0.25 8.66 1.52
CA LEU A 22 -1.56 8.85 2.13
C LEU A 22 -2.03 7.53 2.74
N ILE A 23 -2.08 7.44 4.06
CA ILE A 23 -2.70 6.30 4.75
C ILE A 23 -4.23 6.39 4.57
N ILE A 24 -4.78 5.47 3.79
CA ILE A 24 -6.23 5.30 3.59
C ILE A 24 -6.83 4.58 4.81
N GLY A 25 -6.16 3.55 5.32
CA GLY A 25 -6.66 2.75 6.43
C GLY A 25 -5.63 1.77 7.01
N LYS A 26 -5.92 1.27 8.22
CA LYS A 26 -5.12 0.26 8.91
C LYS A 26 -6.03 -0.77 9.56
N GLU A 27 -5.76 -2.04 9.31
CA GLU A 27 -6.56 -3.15 9.83
C GLU A 27 -5.67 -4.23 10.42
N ARG A 28 -6.19 -4.95 11.42
CA ARG A 28 -5.55 -6.13 11.97
C ARG A 28 -6.53 -7.29 11.94
N VAL A 29 -6.13 -8.39 11.29
CA VAL A 29 -6.96 -9.58 11.10
C VAL A 29 -6.27 -10.77 11.76
N ASN A 30 -7.06 -11.66 12.35
CA ASN A 30 -6.53 -12.92 12.88
C ASN A 30 -5.91 -13.77 11.74
N PRO A 31 -4.78 -14.46 11.98
CA PRO A 31 -4.15 -14.70 13.28
C PRO A 31 -3.05 -13.69 13.66
N GLY A 32 -3.06 -12.48 13.12
CA GLY A 32 -2.08 -11.43 13.43
C GLY A 32 -1.49 -10.76 12.19
N ILE A 33 -2.28 -10.64 11.13
CA ILE A 33 -1.92 -9.98 9.88
C ILE A 33 -2.36 -8.52 9.96
N VAL A 34 -1.45 -7.60 9.65
CA VAL A 34 -1.71 -6.17 9.57
C VAL A 34 -1.78 -5.76 8.11
N PHE A 35 -2.82 -5.01 7.77
CA PHE A 35 -2.98 -4.34 6.48
C PHE A 35 -2.81 -2.84 6.71
N ILE A 36 -2.01 -2.21 5.86
CA ILE A 36 -1.96 -0.75 5.73
C ILE A 36 -2.28 -0.44 4.26
N PHE A 37 -3.37 0.28 4.03
CA PHE A 37 -3.80 0.68 2.70
C PHE A 37 -3.40 2.12 2.44
N GLU A 38 -2.80 2.37 1.28
CA GLU A 38 -2.17 3.65 0.97
C GLU A 38 -2.45 4.13 -0.44
N GLY A 39 -2.43 5.46 -0.60
CA GLY A 39 -2.22 6.12 -1.88
C GLY A 39 -0.81 6.70 -1.89
N ALA A 40 0.05 6.18 -2.75
CA ALA A 40 1.39 6.67 -2.96
C ALA A 40 1.49 7.46 -4.27
N ILE A 41 2.53 8.28 -4.37
CA ILE A 41 2.85 9.02 -5.58
C ILE A 41 3.09 8.04 -6.73
N LYS A 42 2.66 8.42 -7.92
CA LYS A 42 2.90 7.67 -9.16
C LYS A 42 4.39 7.34 -9.34
N ASP A 43 4.65 6.21 -9.96
CA ASP A 43 6.00 5.70 -10.18
C ASP A 43 6.06 4.90 -11.50
N GLN A 44 7.28 4.73 -12.00
CA GLN A 44 7.57 3.88 -13.14
C GLN A 44 7.69 2.42 -12.69
N ILE A 45 6.76 1.58 -13.13
CA ILE A 45 6.71 0.17 -12.73
C ILE A 45 7.03 -0.76 -13.91
N ILE A 46 7.94 -1.71 -13.68
CA ILE A 46 8.34 -2.72 -14.66
C ILE A 46 7.72 -4.08 -14.28
N PRO A 47 7.17 -4.86 -15.25
CA PRO A 47 7.20 -4.59 -16.69
C PRO A 47 6.05 -3.68 -17.15
N ASN A 48 6.37 -2.60 -17.89
CA ASN A 48 5.40 -1.57 -18.30
C ASN A 48 4.14 -2.14 -18.97
N ALA A 49 4.26 -3.21 -19.78
CA ALA A 49 3.13 -3.84 -20.47
C ALA A 49 2.01 -4.34 -19.53
N LEU A 50 2.30 -4.50 -18.23
CA LEU A 50 1.35 -4.93 -17.22
C LEU A 50 0.86 -3.79 -16.33
N HIS A 51 1.33 -2.55 -16.48
CA HIS A 51 1.01 -1.44 -15.59
C HIS A 51 0.62 -0.20 -16.41
N LEU A 52 -0.18 0.69 -15.80
CA LEU A 52 -0.49 1.97 -16.41
C LEU A 52 0.77 2.84 -16.42
N ASP A 53 1.00 3.55 -17.51
CA ASP A 53 2.14 4.46 -17.64
C ASP A 53 2.06 5.58 -16.59
N GLU A 54 3.21 6.03 -16.10
CA GLU A 54 3.28 7.03 -15.03
C GLU A 54 2.54 8.32 -15.42
N GLU A 55 2.63 8.74 -16.68
CA GLU A 55 1.96 9.95 -17.20
C GLU A 55 0.43 9.86 -17.15
N GLU A 56 -0.12 8.65 -17.25
CA GLU A 56 -1.57 8.38 -17.16
C GLU A 56 -2.02 8.08 -15.73
N THR A 57 -1.06 7.97 -14.80
CA THR A 57 -1.30 7.60 -13.41
C THR A 57 -1.59 8.83 -12.56
N ASN A 58 -2.65 8.76 -11.77
CA ASN A 58 -2.91 9.75 -10.72
C ASN A 58 -2.43 9.25 -9.36
N VAL A 59 -2.61 7.96 -9.05
CA VAL A 59 -2.26 7.40 -7.74
C VAL A 59 -1.66 6.02 -7.95
N HIS A 60 -0.61 5.71 -7.19
CA HIS A 60 -0.16 4.34 -6.98
C HIS A 60 -0.89 3.80 -5.75
N ILE A 61 -1.91 2.97 -5.94
CA ILE A 61 -2.69 2.42 -4.83
C ILE A 61 -1.99 1.19 -4.27
N GLU A 62 -1.79 1.16 -2.96
CA GLU A 62 -0.97 0.16 -2.28
C GLU A 62 -1.71 -0.54 -1.12
N ALA A 63 -1.26 -1.75 -0.82
CA ALA A 63 -1.58 -2.51 0.37
C ALA A 63 -0.30 -3.19 0.90
N ARG A 64 0.20 -2.70 2.04
CA ARG A 64 1.25 -3.36 2.81
C ARG A 64 0.61 -4.40 3.69
N VAL A 65 1.04 -5.65 3.54
CA VAL A 65 0.45 -6.78 4.25
C VAL A 65 1.53 -7.61 4.90
N ASN A 66 1.59 -7.55 6.22
CA ASN A 66 2.67 -8.14 7.00
C ASN A 66 2.11 -8.80 8.25
N TRP A 67 2.87 -9.74 8.79
CA TRP A 67 2.69 -10.17 10.17
C TRP A 67 2.92 -8.99 11.11
N ASP A 68 2.08 -8.86 12.13
CA ASP A 68 2.31 -7.93 13.23
C ASP A 68 3.63 -8.26 13.95
N ASN A 69 4.08 -7.38 14.83
CA ASN A 69 5.21 -7.61 15.72
C ASN A 69 4.80 -8.32 17.02
N LYS A 70 3.50 -8.47 17.27
CA LYS A 70 2.92 -9.08 18.47
C LYS A 70 1.72 -9.96 18.14
N ASP A 71 1.50 -10.96 18.98
CA ASP A 71 0.35 -11.85 18.91
C ASP A 71 0.19 -12.46 17.49
N ILE A 72 1.30 -13.00 16.97
CA ILE A 72 1.41 -13.69 15.68
C ILE A 72 1.66 -15.19 15.89
N PRO A 73 1.38 -16.05 14.89
CA PRO A 73 1.65 -17.48 14.99
C PRO A 73 3.11 -17.78 15.34
N ARG A 74 3.33 -18.84 16.12
CA ARG A 74 4.68 -19.23 16.53
C ARG A 74 5.52 -19.63 15.31
N GLY A 75 6.75 -19.11 15.24
CA GLY A 75 7.70 -19.40 14.15
C GLY A 75 7.58 -18.44 12.96
N THR A 76 6.58 -17.57 12.97
CA THR A 76 6.43 -16.49 12.00
C THR A 76 7.44 -15.36 12.25
N PRO A 77 8.13 -14.86 11.22
CA PRO A 77 8.95 -13.66 11.36
C PRO A 77 8.05 -12.42 11.55
N ALA A 78 8.21 -11.72 12.67
CA ALA A 78 7.57 -10.44 12.93
C ALA A 78 7.86 -9.44 11.79
N GLY A 79 6.82 -8.74 11.32
CA GLY A 79 6.93 -7.82 10.18
C GLY A 79 7.09 -8.51 8.82
N GLY A 80 7.11 -9.85 8.76
CA GLY A 80 7.27 -10.59 7.51
C GLY A 80 6.08 -10.38 6.56
N PHE A 81 6.37 -10.20 5.27
CA PHE A 81 5.35 -10.04 4.22
C PHE A 81 4.43 -11.26 4.12
N ILE A 82 3.14 -11.03 3.85
CA ILE A 82 2.15 -12.07 3.57
C ILE A 82 2.00 -12.27 2.06
N PRO A 83 2.49 -13.38 1.49
CA PRO A 83 2.39 -13.62 0.06
C PRO A 83 1.05 -14.25 -0.35
N TYR A 84 0.85 -14.33 -1.67
CA TYR A 84 -0.23 -15.06 -2.36
C TYR A 84 -1.67 -14.59 -2.09
N LEU A 85 -1.88 -13.51 -1.33
CA LEU A 85 -3.19 -12.88 -1.25
C LEU A 85 -3.63 -12.35 -2.61
N ASN A 86 -4.91 -12.50 -2.93
CA ASN A 86 -5.54 -11.80 -4.03
C ASN A 86 -6.23 -10.56 -3.46
N ILE A 87 -5.72 -9.39 -3.83
CA ILE A 87 -6.19 -8.10 -3.34
C ILE A 87 -6.72 -7.31 -4.53
N THR A 88 -7.95 -6.84 -4.43
CA THR A 88 -8.54 -5.92 -5.40
C THR A 88 -9.01 -4.65 -4.72
N ALA A 89 -8.99 -3.55 -5.46
CA ALA A 89 -9.54 -2.28 -5.02
C ALA A 89 -10.59 -1.77 -6.01
N THR A 90 -11.68 -1.21 -5.48
CA THR A 90 -12.65 -0.42 -6.22
C THR A 90 -12.58 1.01 -5.70
N VAL A 91 -12.16 1.94 -6.55
CA VAL A 91 -12.16 3.37 -6.26
C VAL A 91 -13.39 3.98 -6.91
N THR A 92 -14.23 4.63 -6.13
CA THR A 92 -15.47 5.27 -6.61
C THR A 92 -15.39 6.76 -6.35
N ASN A 93 -15.59 7.57 -7.39
CA ASN A 93 -15.75 9.01 -7.23
C ASN A 93 -17.11 9.28 -6.56
N GLU A 94 -17.12 9.93 -5.38
CA GLU A 94 -18.33 10.06 -4.56
C GLU A 94 -19.35 11.01 -5.16
N SER A 95 -18.94 11.96 -6.01
CA SER A 95 -19.84 12.94 -6.62
C SER A 95 -20.54 12.41 -7.88
N SER A 96 -19.83 11.65 -8.71
CA SER A 96 -20.35 11.12 -9.98
C SER A 96 -20.81 9.65 -9.90
N GLY A 97 -20.30 8.89 -8.94
CA GLY A 97 -20.50 7.44 -8.82
C GLY A 97 -19.68 6.60 -9.80
N PHE A 98 -18.82 7.20 -10.63
CA PHE A 98 -17.93 6.47 -11.53
C PHE A 98 -16.88 5.69 -10.76
N LYS A 99 -16.46 4.55 -11.34
CA LYS A 99 -15.61 3.56 -10.67
C LYS A 99 -14.44 3.15 -11.53
N THR A 100 -13.30 2.95 -10.88
CA THR A 100 -12.17 2.19 -11.40
C THR A 100 -12.01 0.94 -10.54
N PHE A 101 -11.85 -0.21 -11.20
CA PHE A 101 -11.56 -1.49 -10.55
C PHE A 101 -10.16 -1.96 -10.93
N VAL A 102 -9.44 -2.50 -9.96
CA VAL A 102 -8.04 -2.90 -10.12
C VAL A 102 -7.70 -4.09 -9.24
N ASP A 103 -6.92 -5.03 -9.78
CA ASP A 103 -6.22 -6.05 -9.03
C ASP A 103 -4.80 -5.58 -8.67
N LEU A 104 -4.45 -5.63 -7.40
CA LEU A 104 -3.14 -5.24 -6.93
C LEU A 104 -2.17 -6.42 -7.14
N LYS A 105 -0.97 -6.12 -7.63
CA LYS A 105 0.09 -7.11 -7.86
C LYS A 105 1.21 -6.96 -6.85
N PRO A 106 1.98 -8.01 -6.52
CA PRO A 106 3.19 -7.85 -5.72
C PRO A 106 4.18 -6.91 -6.41
N HIS A 107 4.68 -5.92 -5.68
CA HIS A 107 5.74 -4.98 -6.05
C HIS A 107 6.84 -5.05 -4.99
N ILE A 108 8.02 -4.55 -5.33
CA ILE A 108 9.12 -4.36 -4.39
C ILE A 108 9.76 -3.00 -4.62
N ASN A 109 9.97 -2.26 -3.54
CA ASN A 109 10.80 -1.04 -3.53
C ASN A 109 11.76 -1.10 -2.33
N LEU A 110 12.62 -0.09 -2.12
CA LEU A 110 13.56 -0.07 -0.99
C LEU A 110 12.97 0.50 0.31
N VAL A 111 11.82 1.17 0.24
CA VAL A 111 11.21 1.88 1.37
C VAL A 111 10.26 0.94 2.13
N ASP A 112 9.31 0.35 1.42
CA ASP A 112 8.27 -0.55 1.94
C ASP A 112 8.57 -2.03 1.70
N ASN A 113 9.59 -2.34 0.88
CA ASN A 113 9.91 -3.70 0.49
C ASN A 113 8.74 -4.36 -0.26
N LEU A 114 8.50 -5.66 -0.10
CA LEU A 114 7.39 -6.36 -0.74
C LEU A 114 6.04 -5.84 -0.24
N HIS A 115 5.20 -5.41 -1.17
CA HIS A 115 3.83 -4.94 -0.94
C HIS A 115 2.97 -5.24 -2.17
N TYR A 116 1.67 -5.02 -2.07
CA TYR A 116 0.75 -5.14 -3.21
C TYR A 116 0.41 -3.76 -3.73
N ALA A 117 0.43 -3.54 -5.04
CA ALA A 117 0.13 -2.22 -5.58
C ALA A 117 -0.38 -2.21 -7.02
N ARG A 118 -0.82 -1.04 -7.47
CA ARG A 118 -1.06 -0.73 -8.88
C ARG A 118 -1.06 0.78 -9.14
N ASN A 119 -0.57 1.18 -10.32
CA ASN A 119 -0.88 2.47 -10.89
C ASN A 119 -2.36 2.53 -11.33
N ILE A 120 -3.06 3.61 -10.97
CA ILE A 120 -4.44 3.88 -11.40
C ILE A 120 -4.63 5.32 -11.86
N SER A 121 -5.55 5.50 -12.80
CA SER A 121 -6.23 6.77 -13.04
C SER A 121 -7.48 6.85 -12.16
N LEU A 122 -7.71 8.00 -11.54
CA LEU A 122 -8.90 8.23 -10.74
C LEU A 122 -10.13 8.34 -11.66
N PRO A 123 -11.30 7.78 -11.29
CA PRO A 123 -12.51 7.87 -12.10
C PRO A 123 -13.20 9.25 -11.98
N GLY A 124 -12.44 10.34 -12.06
CA GLY A 124 -12.93 11.71 -11.89
C GLY A 124 -11.80 12.72 -11.68
N SER A 125 -12.14 13.92 -11.21
CA SER A 125 -11.15 14.98 -10.95
C SER A 125 -10.32 14.67 -9.71
N ILE A 126 -9.00 14.90 -9.76
CA ILE A 126 -8.11 14.79 -8.59
C ILE A 126 -8.53 15.64 -7.39
N ASN A 127 -9.42 16.62 -7.58
CA ASN A 127 -9.96 17.47 -6.51
C ASN A 127 -11.21 16.89 -5.84
N ASP A 128 -11.77 15.80 -6.36
CA ASP A 128 -12.95 15.16 -5.81
C ASP A 128 -12.60 14.25 -4.62
N LEU A 129 -13.64 13.85 -3.88
CA LEU A 129 -13.55 12.85 -2.84
C LEU A 129 -13.92 11.47 -3.39
N TYR A 130 -13.26 10.45 -2.84
CA TYR A 130 -13.39 9.07 -3.29
C TYR A 130 -13.68 8.13 -2.13
N SER A 131 -14.50 7.11 -2.41
CA SER A 131 -14.56 5.92 -1.57
C SER A 131 -13.70 4.81 -2.18
N VAL A 132 -13.02 4.06 -1.31
CA VAL A 132 -12.12 2.98 -1.67
C VAL A 132 -12.55 1.74 -0.93
N GLN A 133 -12.87 0.69 -1.68
CA GLN A 133 -13.14 -0.64 -1.16
C GLN A 133 -11.99 -1.57 -1.50
N PHE A 134 -11.38 -2.18 -0.50
CA PHE A 134 -10.43 -3.27 -0.67
C PHE A 134 -11.12 -4.61 -0.40
N ASN A 135 -10.95 -5.56 -1.30
CA ASN A 135 -11.40 -6.94 -1.13
C ASN A 135 -10.19 -7.87 -1.04
N ILE A 136 -10.08 -8.60 0.06
CA ILE A 136 -8.98 -9.52 0.36
C ILE A 136 -9.51 -10.94 0.24
N ILE A 137 -8.95 -11.71 -0.69
CA ILE A 137 -9.24 -13.12 -0.86
C ILE A 137 -7.99 -13.91 -0.51
N GLN A 138 -8.16 -14.93 0.33
CA GLN A 138 -7.06 -15.83 0.70
C GLN A 138 -6.51 -16.60 -0.52
N PRO A 139 -5.27 -17.11 -0.45
CA PRO A 139 -4.69 -17.90 -1.53
C PRO A 139 -5.54 -19.16 -1.78
N THR A 140 -5.60 -19.63 -3.03
CA THR A 140 -6.30 -20.88 -3.31
C THR A 140 -5.50 -22.09 -2.80
N LYS A 141 -6.14 -23.26 -2.74
CA LYS A 141 -5.47 -24.53 -2.37
C LYS A 141 -4.35 -24.93 -3.35
N VAL A 142 -4.25 -24.29 -4.51
CA VAL A 142 -3.17 -24.48 -5.50
C VAL A 142 -1.99 -23.55 -5.22
N ASP A 143 -2.25 -22.37 -4.64
CA ASP A 143 -1.24 -21.34 -4.39
C ASP A 143 -0.49 -21.56 -3.07
N LEU A 144 -1.18 -22.07 -2.05
CA LEU A 144 -0.63 -22.27 -0.71
C LEU A 144 -1.02 -23.63 -0.12
N ALA A 145 -0.02 -24.45 0.17
CA ALA A 145 -0.17 -25.70 0.91
C ALA A 145 0.04 -25.47 2.41
N LEU A 146 -0.78 -26.10 3.25
CA LEU A 146 -0.73 -25.97 4.70
C LEU A 146 -0.14 -27.22 5.35
N HIS A 147 0.79 -27.03 6.29
CA HIS A 147 1.32 -28.11 7.12
C HIS A 147 0.31 -28.51 8.20
N ARG A 148 0.46 -29.74 8.73
CA ARG A 148 -0.48 -30.34 9.70
C ARG A 148 -0.62 -29.52 10.99
N ASP A 149 0.48 -28.95 11.49
CA ASP A 149 0.46 -28.10 12.68
C ASP A 149 -0.35 -26.82 12.46
N TRP A 150 -0.19 -26.16 11.31
CA TRP A 150 -1.05 -25.03 10.93
C TRP A 150 -2.52 -25.43 10.88
N LEU A 151 -2.83 -26.54 10.20
CA LEU A 151 -4.21 -27.04 10.08
C LEU A 151 -4.83 -27.30 11.46
N ASN A 152 -4.07 -27.84 12.40
CA ASN A 152 -4.55 -28.14 13.74
C ASN A 152 -4.81 -26.87 14.57
N GLU A 153 -4.03 -25.81 14.36
CA GLU A 153 -4.12 -24.58 15.15
C GLU A 153 -5.10 -23.55 14.56
N PHE A 154 -5.11 -23.39 13.23
CA PHE A 154 -5.86 -22.34 12.53
C PHE A 154 -6.91 -22.87 11.55
N GLY A 155 -6.91 -24.17 11.25
CA GLY A 155 -7.82 -24.80 10.30
C GLY A 155 -7.36 -24.73 8.85
N GLU A 156 -8.28 -25.02 7.91
CA GLU A 156 -7.98 -25.10 6.47
C GLU A 156 -7.87 -23.73 5.78
N GLN A 157 -8.33 -22.66 6.42
CA GLN A 157 -8.26 -21.32 5.86
C GLN A 157 -6.99 -20.63 6.35
N PHE A 158 -6.26 -20.00 5.45
CA PHE A 158 -5.09 -19.20 5.83
C PHE A 158 -5.51 -17.88 6.49
N ILE A 159 -6.52 -17.23 5.90
CA ILE A 159 -7.19 -16.05 6.43
C ILE A 159 -8.65 -16.07 5.93
N SER A 160 -9.57 -15.49 6.69
CA SER A 160 -10.93 -15.24 6.18
C SER A 160 -10.90 -14.13 5.13
N ASN A 161 -11.77 -14.24 4.11
CA ASN A 161 -11.92 -13.16 3.14
C ASN A 161 -12.44 -11.90 3.83
N GLN A 162 -11.90 -10.73 3.46
CA GLN A 162 -12.21 -9.45 4.08
C GLN A 162 -12.67 -8.43 3.05
N ILE A 163 -13.53 -7.50 3.48
CA ILE A 163 -13.87 -6.30 2.72
C ILE A 163 -13.69 -5.10 3.65
N PHE A 164 -12.83 -4.17 3.26
CA PHE A 164 -12.59 -2.92 3.98
C PHE A 164 -13.07 -1.75 3.13
N ASN A 165 -13.77 -0.80 3.74
CA ASN A 165 -14.35 0.35 3.05
C ASN A 165 -13.90 1.64 3.73
N TYR A 166 -13.41 2.58 2.93
CA TYR A 166 -12.98 3.89 3.36
C TYR A 166 -13.68 4.93 2.48
N ASN A 167 -14.15 6.03 3.07
CA ASN A 167 -14.89 7.08 2.37
C ASN A 167 -14.17 8.42 2.50
N SER A 168 -14.54 9.35 1.63
CA SER A 168 -14.06 10.73 1.65
C SER A 168 -12.54 10.86 1.59
N ILE A 169 -11.90 9.98 0.81
CA ILE A 169 -10.46 9.99 0.56
C ILE A 169 -10.13 11.09 -0.45
N ASN A 170 -9.18 11.95 -0.07
CA ASN A 170 -8.69 13.02 -0.91
C ASN A 170 -7.30 12.66 -1.44
N PHE A 171 -7.22 12.35 -2.73
CA PHE A 171 -5.98 11.97 -3.40
C PHE A 171 -5.21 13.15 -3.99
N LYS A 172 -5.68 14.39 -3.83
CA LYS A 172 -5.14 15.56 -4.52
C LYS A 172 -3.63 15.74 -4.32
N GLU A 173 -3.18 15.70 -3.07
CA GLU A 173 -1.76 15.92 -2.73
C GLU A 173 -0.88 14.86 -3.39
N ILE A 174 -1.29 13.60 -3.32
CA ILE A 174 -0.59 12.47 -3.92
C ILE A 174 -0.57 12.57 -5.45
N ALA A 175 -1.70 12.91 -6.06
CA ALA A 175 -1.81 13.01 -7.51
C ALA A 175 -1.06 14.19 -8.13
N GLN A 176 -0.75 15.21 -7.32
CA GLN A 176 0.04 16.36 -7.73
C GLN A 176 1.55 16.18 -7.50
N ALA A 177 1.94 15.21 -6.69
CA ALA A 177 3.34 14.93 -6.40
C ALA A 177 4.01 14.10 -7.51
N SER A 178 5.32 14.24 -7.64
CA SER A 178 6.19 13.48 -8.55
C SER A 178 7.43 12.98 -7.82
N ARG A 179 7.99 11.87 -8.31
CA ARG A 179 9.34 11.45 -7.94
C ARG A 179 10.29 12.26 -8.81
N ASP A 180 11.02 13.21 -8.22
CA ASP A 180 12.06 13.99 -8.91
C ASP A 180 13.25 13.12 -9.35
#